data_AF-A0A7S1Q0C2-F1
#
_entry.id   AF-A0A7S1Q0C2-F1
#
_cell.length_a   1.000
_cell.length_b   1.000
_cell.length_c   1.000
_cell.angle_alpha   90.00
_cell.angle_beta   90.00
_cell.angle_gamma   90.00
#
_symmetry.space_group_name_H-M   'P 1'
#
loop_
_entity.id
_entity.type
_entity.pdbx_description
1 polymer ?
#
loop_
_entity_poly.entity_id
_entity_poly.type
_entity_poly.pdbx_seq_one_letter_code
_entity_poly.pdbx_strand_id
1 'polypeptide(L)'
;SIAAPPQKATSYPTDNFSQAVLYKDPSRNEPCSPPTQLIVEACGLTNEKMPEDAMERQRLLANFYTSESPLYHEMNKALRDDDLSAMRYYSAYIKELRDVFKTDHQDQIIEPFVGKVWRGITFPDPTEALKDFPVGGTFVWSAFTSMSTERDVAFNFGNVVFEVSCLPPKEAYDGAIAVYAPASVQAF
;
A
#
# COMPACT_ATOMS: atom_id res chain seq x y z
N SER A 1 6.68 3.59 13.45
CA SER A 1 7.13 2.70 12.37
C SER A 1 8.28 3.36 11.63
N ILE A 2 9.41 2.67 11.45
CA ILE A 2 10.49 3.16 10.59
C ILE A 2 10.08 2.84 9.15
N ALA A 3 9.92 3.86 8.30
CA ALA A 3 9.65 3.66 6.88
C ALA A 3 10.79 2.83 6.27
N ALA A 4 10.46 1.74 5.57
CA ALA A 4 11.49 0.89 4.97
C ALA A 4 11.97 1.42 3.61
N PRO A 5 13.25 1.19 3.28
CA PRO A 5 13.81 1.51 1.98
C PRO A 5 13.13 0.74 0.85
N PRO A 6 13.10 1.30 -0.37
CA PRO A 6 12.68 0.53 -1.53
C PRO A 6 13.75 -0.51 -1.87
N GLN A 7 13.31 -1.63 -2.43
CA GLN A 7 14.14 -2.76 -2.85
C GLN A 7 14.33 -2.74 -4.38
N LYS A 8 15.29 -3.49 -4.91
CA LYS A 8 15.49 -3.59 -6.37
C LYS A 8 14.27 -4.24 -7.04
N ALA A 9 13.84 -3.70 -8.18
CA ALA A 9 12.60 -4.12 -8.84
C ALA A 9 12.62 -5.54 -9.43
N THR A 10 13.79 -6.16 -9.61
CA THR A 10 13.95 -7.45 -10.31
C THR A 10 13.29 -8.64 -9.63
N SER A 11 12.81 -8.48 -8.39
CA SER A 11 12.19 -9.53 -7.58
C SER A 11 10.72 -9.28 -7.26
N TYR A 12 10.04 -8.35 -7.95
CA TYR A 12 8.64 -8.02 -7.69
C TYR A 12 7.71 -8.32 -8.89
N PRO A 13 6.49 -8.87 -8.66
CA PRO A 13 5.99 -9.39 -7.39
C PRO A 13 6.80 -10.60 -6.91
N THR A 14 6.95 -10.77 -5.60
CA THR A 14 7.59 -11.95 -5.03
C THR A 14 6.69 -13.18 -5.22
N ASP A 15 7.27 -14.38 -5.14
CA ASP A 15 6.49 -15.63 -5.17
C ASP A 15 5.50 -15.70 -4.00
N ASN A 16 5.94 -15.26 -2.81
CA ASN A 16 5.11 -15.24 -1.61
C ASN A 16 3.92 -14.26 -1.75
N PHE A 17 4.15 -13.05 -2.29
CA PHE A 17 3.07 -12.11 -2.57
C PHE A 17 2.08 -12.66 -3.60
N SER A 18 2.60 -13.27 -4.66
CA SER A 18 1.79 -13.88 -5.71
C SER A 18 0.91 -14.99 -5.16
N GLN A 19 1.47 -15.86 -4.32
CA GLN A 19 0.77 -16.96 -3.68
C GLN A 19 -0.27 -16.49 -2.66
N ALA A 20 0.05 -15.48 -1.84
CA ALA A 20 -0.81 -15.05 -0.75
C ALA A 20 -1.94 -14.11 -1.21
N VAL A 21 -1.66 -13.19 -2.14
CA VAL A 21 -2.51 -12.02 -2.38
C VAL A 21 -3.20 -12.03 -3.75
N LEU A 22 -2.47 -12.28 -4.85
CA LEU A 22 -3.01 -12.04 -6.21
C LEU A 22 -4.30 -12.83 -6.46
N TYR A 23 -4.32 -14.10 -6.07
CA TYR A 23 -5.43 -15.02 -6.29
C TYR A 23 -6.40 -15.14 -5.11
N LYS A 24 -6.20 -14.36 -4.04
CA LYS A 24 -7.08 -14.39 -2.87
C LYS A 24 -8.50 -13.97 -3.26
N ASP A 25 -9.51 -14.69 -2.78
CA ASP A 25 -10.89 -14.23 -2.75
C ASP A 25 -11.18 -13.61 -1.37
N PRO A 26 -11.36 -12.28 -1.25
CA PRO A 26 -11.55 -11.62 0.04
C PRO A 26 -12.81 -12.05 0.80
N SER A 27 -13.79 -12.63 0.10
CA SER A 27 -15.05 -13.09 0.69
C SER A 27 -14.94 -14.50 1.31
N ARG A 28 -13.90 -15.27 0.94
CA ARG A 28 -13.75 -16.66 1.35
C ARG A 28 -12.82 -16.81 2.54
N ASN A 29 -13.32 -17.46 3.57
CA ASN A 29 -12.50 -17.92 4.68
C ASN A 29 -11.69 -19.15 4.27
N GLU A 30 -10.37 -19.03 4.26
CA GLU A 30 -9.43 -20.10 3.93
C GLU A 30 -8.53 -20.38 5.14
N PRO A 31 -7.96 -21.60 5.27
CA PRO A 31 -7.04 -21.90 6.36
C PRO A 31 -5.89 -20.88 6.42
N CYS A 32 -5.75 -20.22 7.57
CA CYS A 32 -4.76 -19.17 7.81
C CYS A 32 -4.89 -17.93 6.91
N SER A 33 -6.05 -17.73 6.27
CA SER A 33 -6.35 -16.55 5.44
C SER A 33 -7.81 -16.13 5.63
N PRO A 34 -8.10 -15.44 6.75
CA PRO A 34 -9.45 -14.99 7.08
C PRO A 34 -9.96 -13.92 6.09
N PRO A 35 -11.28 -13.72 5.99
CA PRO A 35 -11.86 -12.61 5.25
C PRO A 35 -11.59 -11.28 5.98
N THR A 36 -11.70 -10.18 5.26
CA THR A 36 -11.37 -8.84 5.76
C THR A 36 -12.14 -8.43 7.01
N GLN A 37 -13.42 -8.81 7.13
CA GLN A 37 -14.23 -8.54 8.33
C GLN A 37 -13.53 -9.03 9.61
N LEU A 38 -13.03 -10.28 9.61
CA LEU A 38 -12.38 -10.84 10.80
C LEU A 38 -11.03 -10.17 11.08
N ILE A 39 -10.31 -9.74 10.04
CA ILE A 39 -9.03 -9.04 10.19
C ILE A 39 -9.25 -7.69 10.88
N VAL A 40 -10.23 -6.90 10.43
CA VAL A 40 -10.50 -5.57 10.99
C VAL A 40 -11.07 -5.65 12.41
N GLU A 41 -11.91 -6.64 12.69
CA GLU A 41 -12.40 -6.96 14.05
C GLU A 41 -11.24 -7.33 14.98
N ALA A 42 -10.36 -8.25 14.56
CA ALA A 42 -9.21 -8.66 15.36
C ALA A 42 -8.22 -7.52 15.62
N CYS A 43 -8.15 -6.53 14.72
CA CYS A 43 -7.36 -5.32 14.89
C CYS A 43 -8.07 -4.22 15.71
N GLY A 44 -9.30 -4.46 16.18
CA GLY A 44 -10.07 -3.53 17.01
C GLY A 44 -10.63 -2.31 16.28
N LEU A 45 -10.78 -2.37 14.95
CA LEU A 45 -11.20 -1.25 14.13
C LEU A 45 -12.72 -1.07 14.07
N THR A 46 -13.46 -2.18 14.05
CA THR A 46 -14.93 -2.18 14.09
C THR A 46 -15.45 -3.53 14.55
N ASN A 47 -16.65 -3.55 15.15
CA ASN A 47 -17.44 -4.76 15.39
C ASN A 47 -18.70 -4.80 14.50
N GLU A 48 -18.89 -3.76 13.68
CA GLU A 48 -20.02 -3.66 12.77
C GLU A 48 -19.69 -4.42 11.48
N LYS A 49 -20.73 -4.98 10.86
CA LYS A 49 -20.60 -5.62 9.54
C LYS A 49 -20.16 -4.55 8.54
N MET A 50 -19.10 -4.82 7.80
CA MET A 50 -18.63 -3.93 6.75
C MET A 50 -19.71 -3.74 5.65
N PRO A 51 -19.78 -2.56 5.02
CA PRO A 51 -20.72 -2.28 3.95
C PRO A 51 -20.61 -3.28 2.79
N GLU A 52 -21.75 -3.54 2.16
CA GLU A 52 -21.84 -4.30 0.90
C GLU A 52 -21.72 -3.40 -0.32
N ASP A 53 -22.02 -2.10 -0.19
CA ASP A 53 -21.77 -1.11 -1.23
C ASP A 53 -20.27 -0.97 -1.49
N ALA A 54 -19.88 -1.05 -2.77
CA ALA A 54 -18.47 -1.11 -3.17
C ALA A 54 -17.72 0.18 -2.81
N MET A 55 -18.33 1.35 -3.03
CA MET A 55 -17.67 2.64 -2.78
C MET A 55 -17.57 2.93 -1.28
N GLU A 56 -18.63 2.68 -0.50
CA GLU A 56 -18.60 2.82 0.96
C GLU A 56 -17.57 1.88 1.58
N ARG A 57 -17.50 0.62 1.10
CA ARG A 57 -16.52 -0.36 1.55
C ARG A 57 -15.09 0.10 1.25
N GLN A 58 -14.81 0.61 0.05
CA GLN A 58 -13.49 1.13 -0.32
C GLN A 58 -13.06 2.31 0.56
N ARG A 59 -13.96 3.27 0.82
CA ARG A 59 -13.67 4.39 1.75
C ARG A 59 -13.36 3.90 3.14
N LEU A 60 -14.14 2.94 3.65
CA LEU A 60 -13.91 2.36 4.98
C LEU A 60 -12.56 1.64 5.06
N LEU A 61 -12.18 0.87 4.04
CA LEU A 61 -10.87 0.21 3.95
C LEU A 61 -9.72 1.22 3.98
N ALA A 62 -9.82 2.31 3.21
CA ALA A 62 -8.83 3.38 3.19
C ALA A 62 -8.73 4.07 4.56
N ASN A 63 -9.86 4.35 5.21
CA ASN A 63 -9.90 4.93 6.56
C ASN A 63 -9.27 4.01 7.62
N PHE A 64 -9.50 2.71 7.55
CA PHE A 64 -8.84 1.74 8.43
C PHE A 64 -7.32 1.72 8.24
N TYR A 65 -6.85 1.87 7.00
CA TYR A 65 -5.41 1.88 6.69
C TYR A 65 -4.72 3.15 7.22
N THR A 66 -5.39 4.29 7.15
CA THR A 66 -4.86 5.59 7.61
C THR A 66 -5.06 5.82 9.10
N SER A 67 -5.90 5.03 9.75
CA SER A 67 -6.07 5.02 11.20
C SER A 67 -4.83 4.40 11.87
N GLU A 68 -4.31 5.06 12.91
CA GLU A 68 -3.21 4.54 13.71
C GLU A 68 -3.65 3.27 14.45
N SER A 69 -3.41 2.11 13.83
CA SER A 69 -3.85 0.80 14.29
C SER A 69 -2.80 -0.28 14.03
N PRO A 70 -2.84 -1.41 14.76
CA PRO A 70 -1.94 -2.54 14.49
C PRO A 70 -2.01 -3.05 13.05
N LEU A 71 -3.15 -2.90 12.38
CA LEU A 71 -3.38 -3.36 11.02
C LEU A 71 -2.34 -2.80 10.04
N TYR A 72 -2.17 -1.48 10.03
CA TYR A 72 -1.18 -0.82 9.17
C TYR A 72 0.24 -1.32 9.45
N HIS A 73 0.61 -1.44 10.72
CA HIS A 73 1.99 -1.77 11.13
C HIS A 73 2.36 -3.21 10.78
N GLU A 74 1.52 -4.16 11.17
CA GLU A 74 1.79 -5.60 11.00
C GLU A 74 1.63 -6.03 9.55
N MET A 75 0.62 -5.52 8.83
CA MET A 75 0.44 -5.81 7.40
C MET A 75 1.63 -5.30 6.59
N ASN A 76 2.03 -4.04 6.79
CA ASN A 76 3.17 -3.50 6.06
C ASN A 76 4.48 -4.17 6.48
N LYS A 77 4.59 -4.68 7.71
CA LYS A 77 5.74 -5.51 8.11
C LYS A 77 5.77 -6.83 7.34
N ALA A 78 4.65 -7.53 7.24
CA ALA A 78 4.55 -8.77 6.47
C ALA A 78 4.99 -8.59 5.01
N LEU A 79 4.56 -7.49 4.36
CA LEU A 79 4.94 -7.14 2.98
C LEU A 79 6.42 -6.78 2.84
N ARG A 80 7.03 -6.15 3.86
CA ARG A 80 8.45 -5.78 3.85
C ARG A 80 9.37 -6.97 4.05
N ASP A 81 9.01 -7.82 5.01
CA ASP A 81 9.81 -8.98 5.42
C ASP A 81 9.56 -10.19 4.51
N ASP A 82 8.67 -10.05 3.51
CA ASP A 82 8.21 -11.13 2.63
C ASP A 82 7.73 -12.37 3.41
N ASP A 83 7.10 -12.14 4.57
CA ASP A 83 6.59 -13.19 5.46
C ASP A 83 5.30 -13.79 4.90
N LEU A 84 5.41 -14.95 4.26
CA LEU A 84 4.29 -15.68 3.67
C LEU A 84 3.16 -15.96 4.66
N SER A 85 3.47 -16.32 5.91
CA SER A 85 2.45 -16.69 6.89
C SER A 85 1.64 -15.46 7.31
N ALA A 86 2.33 -14.37 7.61
CA ALA A 86 1.68 -13.11 7.96
C ALA A 86 0.94 -12.51 6.75
N MET A 87 1.52 -12.56 5.55
CA MET A 87 0.84 -12.10 4.33
C MET A 87 -0.43 -12.89 4.04
N ARG A 88 -0.47 -14.21 4.26
CA ARG A 88 -1.69 -15.02 4.11
C ARG A 88 -2.77 -14.56 5.08
N TYR A 89 -2.41 -14.24 6.32
CA TYR A 89 -3.36 -13.74 7.30
C TYR A 89 -3.99 -12.41 6.84
N TYR A 90 -3.18 -11.48 6.33
CA TYR A 90 -3.65 -10.16 5.90
C TYR A 90 -4.13 -10.10 4.43
N SER A 91 -4.10 -11.21 3.68
CA SER A 91 -4.20 -11.16 2.22
C SER A 91 -5.53 -10.62 1.69
N ALA A 92 -6.64 -10.91 2.37
CA ALA A 92 -7.96 -10.39 2.01
C ALA A 92 -7.96 -8.85 2.09
N TYR A 93 -7.50 -8.30 3.21
CA TYR A 93 -7.43 -6.85 3.41
C TYR A 93 -6.40 -6.20 2.47
N ILE A 94 -5.21 -6.80 2.29
CA ILE A 94 -4.19 -6.31 1.35
C ILE A 94 -4.78 -6.21 -0.07
N LYS A 95 -5.51 -7.24 -0.50
CA LYS A 95 -6.11 -7.27 -1.83
C LYS A 95 -7.15 -6.18 -2.00
N GLU A 96 -8.11 -6.10 -1.07
CA GLU A 96 -9.18 -5.09 -1.16
C GLU A 96 -8.63 -3.68 -1.06
N LEU A 97 -7.68 -3.42 -0.15
CA LEU A 97 -7.02 -2.12 -0.04
C LEU A 97 -6.24 -1.77 -1.31
N ARG A 98 -5.58 -2.74 -1.95
CA ARG A 98 -4.90 -2.51 -3.24
C ARG A 98 -5.90 -2.12 -4.32
N ASP A 99 -7.05 -2.79 -4.34
CA ASP A 99 -8.10 -2.57 -5.33
C ASP A 99 -8.78 -1.20 -5.17
N VAL A 100 -8.72 -0.56 -3.99
CA VAL A 100 -9.08 0.88 -3.82
C VAL A 100 -8.32 1.77 -4.80
N PHE A 101 -7.04 1.47 -5.06
CA PHE A 101 -6.17 2.28 -5.92
C PHE A 101 -6.26 1.90 -7.41
N LYS A 102 -7.26 1.09 -7.78
CA LYS A 102 -7.45 0.61 -9.14
C LYS A 102 -8.41 1.52 -9.90
N THR A 103 -8.01 1.97 -11.08
CA THR A 103 -8.80 2.86 -11.93
C THR A 103 -9.63 2.06 -12.93
N ASP A 104 -10.72 1.44 -12.47
CA ASP A 104 -11.61 0.64 -13.32
C ASP A 104 -12.82 1.41 -13.89
N HIS A 105 -12.99 2.66 -13.46
CA HIS A 105 -14.08 3.55 -13.88
C HIS A 105 -15.51 3.03 -13.59
N GLN A 106 -15.67 2.00 -12.74
CA GLN A 106 -16.99 1.48 -12.34
C GLN A 106 -17.34 1.89 -10.92
N ASP A 107 -16.46 1.59 -9.96
CA ASP A 107 -16.65 1.88 -8.53
C ASP A 107 -15.47 2.68 -7.95
N GLN A 108 -14.86 3.50 -8.79
CA GLN A 108 -13.64 4.25 -8.46
C GLN A 108 -13.93 5.40 -7.50
N ILE A 109 -13.27 5.39 -6.34
CA ILE A 109 -13.31 6.51 -5.38
C ILE A 109 -12.08 7.42 -5.47
N ILE A 110 -11.03 6.99 -6.17
CA ILE A 110 -9.77 7.75 -6.29
C ILE A 110 -9.74 8.64 -7.54
N GLU A 111 -9.01 9.74 -7.46
CA GLU A 111 -8.46 10.40 -8.65
C GLU A 111 -6.95 10.15 -8.69
N PRO A 112 -6.38 9.68 -9.83
CA PRO A 112 -4.94 9.50 -9.96
C PRO A 112 -4.17 10.78 -9.67
N PHE A 113 -3.20 10.71 -8.76
CA PHE A 113 -2.38 11.84 -8.36
C PHE A 113 -1.20 12.05 -9.32
N VAL A 114 -1.04 13.28 -9.81
CA VAL A 114 0.15 13.75 -10.53
C VAL A 114 0.83 14.82 -9.72
N GLY A 115 2.14 14.69 -9.54
CA GLY A 115 2.92 15.73 -8.88
C GLY A 115 4.15 15.19 -8.19
N LYS A 116 4.77 16.06 -7.40
CA LYS A 116 5.90 15.71 -6.56
C LYS A 116 5.43 15.40 -5.15
N VAL A 117 5.99 14.34 -4.59
CA VAL A 117 5.81 13.95 -3.20
C VAL A 117 7.15 13.57 -2.59
N TRP A 118 7.21 13.62 -1.27
CA TRP A 118 8.41 13.35 -0.49
C TRP A 118 8.14 12.25 0.53
N ARG A 119 9.14 11.38 0.71
CA ARG A 119 9.13 10.32 1.73
C ARG A 119 10.44 10.34 2.51
N GLY A 120 10.34 10.57 3.81
CA GLY A 120 11.45 10.42 4.74
C GLY A 120 11.66 8.96 5.12
N ILE A 121 12.92 8.54 5.13
CA ILE A 121 13.37 7.22 5.58
C ILE A 121 14.56 7.41 6.52
N THR A 122 14.56 6.66 7.62
CA THR A 122 15.70 6.65 8.56
C THR A 122 16.61 5.48 8.24
N PHE A 123 17.87 5.79 7.90
CA PHE A 123 18.94 4.81 7.78
C PHE A 123 19.93 4.94 8.93
N PRO A 124 20.50 3.83 9.44
CA PRO A 124 21.60 3.90 10.41
C PRO A 124 22.80 4.69 9.89
N ASP A 125 23.15 4.51 8.61
CA ASP A 125 24.18 5.26 7.89
C ASP A 125 23.63 5.74 6.54
N PRO A 126 23.28 7.03 6.40
CA PRO A 126 22.79 7.59 5.14
C PRO A 126 23.78 7.51 3.98
N THR A 127 25.07 7.66 4.25
CA THR A 127 26.10 7.69 3.20
C THR A 127 26.28 6.30 2.60
N GLU A 128 26.26 5.26 3.43
CA GLU A 128 26.31 3.88 2.93
C GLU A 128 25.02 3.50 2.20
N ALA A 129 23.86 3.83 2.78
CA ALA A 129 22.56 3.51 2.18
C ALA A 129 22.37 4.14 0.77
N LEU A 130 22.88 5.35 0.54
CA LEU A 130 22.79 6.01 -0.76
C LEU A 130 23.55 5.26 -1.88
N LYS A 131 24.52 4.41 -1.54
CA LYS A 131 25.24 3.58 -2.54
C LYS A 131 24.34 2.53 -3.19
N ASP A 132 23.28 2.11 -2.49
CA ASP A 132 22.29 1.15 -3.01
C ASP A 132 21.31 1.79 -4.01
N PHE A 133 21.33 3.12 -4.16
CA PHE A 133 20.44 3.88 -5.04
C PHE A 133 21.17 4.58 -6.19
N PRO A 134 21.82 3.83 -7.11
CA PRO A 134 22.49 4.44 -8.26
C PRO A 134 21.50 5.10 -9.21
N VAL A 135 21.95 6.17 -9.89
CA VAL A 135 21.20 6.84 -10.96
C VAL A 135 20.83 5.84 -12.05
N GLY A 136 19.58 5.87 -12.50
CA GLY A 136 19.03 4.93 -13.48
C GLY A 136 18.59 3.58 -12.90
N GLY A 137 18.79 3.35 -11.60
CA GLY A 137 18.25 2.18 -10.91
C GLY A 137 16.72 2.19 -10.85
N THR A 138 16.12 1.00 -10.80
CA THR A 138 14.67 0.83 -10.62
C THR A 138 14.40 0.15 -9.29
N PHE A 139 13.51 0.74 -8.49
CA PHE A 139 13.22 0.30 -7.14
C PHE A 139 11.72 0.21 -6.90
N VAL A 140 11.33 -0.65 -5.95
CA VAL A 140 9.95 -0.90 -5.55
C VAL A 140 9.86 -0.89 -4.03
N TRP A 141 8.86 -0.21 -3.49
CA TRP A 141 8.44 -0.45 -2.11
C TRP A 141 7.46 -1.62 -2.10
N SER A 142 7.81 -2.72 -1.43
CA SER A 142 6.95 -3.91 -1.37
C SER A 142 5.68 -3.72 -0.55
N ALA A 143 5.69 -2.75 0.38
CA ALA A 143 4.55 -2.38 1.21
C ALA A 143 3.85 -1.12 0.70
N PHE A 144 2.62 -0.91 1.17
CA PHE A 144 1.90 0.34 0.92
C PHE A 144 2.69 1.53 1.45
N THR A 145 2.73 2.58 0.65
CA THR A 145 3.65 3.69 0.84
C THR A 145 2.88 4.99 0.92
N SER A 146 2.95 5.63 2.10
CA SER A 146 2.45 6.99 2.31
C SER A 146 3.57 8.00 2.08
N MET A 147 3.23 9.12 1.44
CA MET A 147 4.14 10.21 1.11
C MET A 147 3.44 11.55 1.34
N SER A 148 4.22 12.62 1.51
CA SER A 148 3.69 13.97 1.72
C SER A 148 3.92 14.85 0.49
N THR A 149 2.99 15.75 0.20
CA THR A 149 3.21 16.88 -0.74
C THR A 149 4.01 18.03 -0.11
N GLU A 150 4.32 17.92 1.18
CA GLU A 150 5.14 18.87 1.91
C GLU A 150 6.47 18.24 2.30
N ARG A 151 7.57 18.80 1.78
CA ARG A 151 8.93 18.30 2.02
C ARG A 151 9.29 18.30 3.51
N ASP A 152 8.93 19.35 4.24
CA ASP A 152 9.28 19.50 5.66
C ASP A 152 8.57 18.46 6.53
N VAL A 153 7.32 18.11 6.17
CA VAL A 153 6.62 16.99 6.81
C VAL A 153 7.38 15.69 6.61
N ALA A 154 7.86 15.41 5.39
CA ALA A 154 8.64 14.19 5.11
C ALA A 154 9.96 14.14 5.88
N PHE A 155 10.63 15.28 6.09
CA PHE A 155 11.88 15.35 6.87
C PHE A 155 11.71 14.91 8.33
N ASN A 156 10.52 15.10 8.91
CA ASN A 156 10.26 14.68 10.29
C ASN A 156 10.30 13.14 10.47
N PHE A 157 10.30 12.38 9.36
CA PHE A 157 10.27 10.91 9.38
C PHE A 157 11.60 10.24 9.00
N GLY A 158 12.64 11.00 8.64
CA GLY A 158 13.88 10.39 8.17
C GLY A 158 15.07 11.32 7.99
N ASN A 159 16.26 10.72 8.00
CA ASN A 159 17.53 11.38 7.71
C ASN A 159 17.91 11.33 6.22
N VAL A 160 17.14 10.59 5.40
CA VAL A 160 17.17 10.62 3.94
C VAL A 160 15.76 10.89 3.43
N VAL A 161 15.63 11.78 2.45
CA VAL A 161 14.33 12.11 1.84
C VAL A 161 14.37 11.78 0.35
N PHE A 162 13.43 10.94 -0.07
CA PHE A 162 13.19 10.63 -1.48
C PHE A 162 12.22 11.67 -2.04
N GLU A 163 12.62 12.37 -3.10
CA GLU A 163 11.69 13.12 -3.96
C GLU A 163 11.19 12.18 -5.06
N VAL A 164 9.88 12.02 -5.17
CA VAL A 164 9.25 11.11 -6.11
C VAL A 164 8.30 11.91 -7.00
N SER A 165 8.50 11.80 -8.31
CA SER A 165 7.57 12.31 -9.31
C SER A 165 6.53 11.24 -9.61
N CYS A 166 5.29 11.44 -9.18
CA CYS A 166 4.16 10.58 -9.50
C CYS A 166 3.67 10.89 -10.92
N LEU A 167 3.81 9.91 -11.80
CA LEU A 167 3.41 9.99 -13.21
C LEU A 167 2.54 8.76 -13.54
N PRO A 168 1.26 8.74 -13.14
CA PRO A 168 0.34 7.66 -13.50
C PRO A 168 0.28 7.48 -15.02
N PRO A 169 0.10 6.25 -15.51
CA PRO A 169 -0.08 5.99 -16.94
C PRO A 169 -1.34 6.69 -17.47
N LYS A 170 -1.40 7.00 -18.77
CA LYS A 170 -2.55 7.70 -19.38
C LYS A 170 -3.84 6.88 -19.22
N GLU A 171 -3.71 5.57 -19.22
CA GLU A 171 -4.75 4.59 -19.01
C GLU A 171 -5.43 4.74 -17.63
N ALA A 172 -4.78 5.38 -16.66
CA ALA A 172 -5.39 5.65 -15.35
C ALA A 172 -6.56 6.64 -15.40
N TYR A 173 -6.67 7.45 -16.46
CA TYR A 173 -7.67 8.51 -16.60
C TYR A 173 -8.81 8.12 -17.53
N ASP A 174 -8.47 7.59 -18.71
CA ASP A 174 -9.42 7.33 -19.79
C ASP A 174 -9.25 5.91 -20.40
N GLY A 175 -8.59 5.00 -19.67
CA GLY A 175 -8.22 3.69 -20.18
C GLY A 175 -9.36 2.68 -20.14
N ALA A 176 -9.45 1.84 -21.18
CA ALA A 176 -10.30 0.65 -21.13
C ALA A 176 -9.74 -0.48 -20.24
N ILE A 177 -8.46 -0.35 -19.83
CA ILE A 177 -7.75 -1.33 -19.02
C ILE A 177 -7.54 -0.73 -17.64
N ALA A 178 -8.06 -1.39 -16.62
CA ALA A 178 -7.88 -0.98 -15.24
C ALA A 178 -6.42 -1.11 -14.81
N VAL A 179 -5.86 -0.04 -14.25
CA VAL A 179 -4.48 0.05 -13.76
C VAL A 179 -4.45 0.56 -12.33
N TYR A 180 -3.33 0.38 -11.63
CA TYR A 180 -3.16 0.95 -10.29
C TYR A 180 -2.50 2.32 -10.40
N ALA A 181 -2.99 3.28 -9.62
CA ALA A 181 -2.48 4.65 -9.60
C ALA A 181 -2.28 5.16 -8.17
N PRO A 182 -1.27 6.02 -7.92
CA PRO A 182 -1.19 6.77 -6.67
C PRO A 182 -2.39 7.69 -6.54
N ALA A 183 -2.86 7.93 -5.32
CA ALA A 183 -4.00 8.80 -5.05
C ALA A 183 -3.77 9.61 -3.77
N SER A 184 -4.44 10.76 -3.67
CA SER A 184 -4.44 11.58 -2.45
C SER A 184 -5.41 11.01 -1.44
N VAL A 185 -4.95 10.79 -0.21
CA VAL A 185 -5.81 10.38 0.91
C VAL A 185 -6.83 11.44 1.34
N GLN A 186 -6.62 12.71 0.95
CA GLN A 186 -7.57 13.80 1.23
C GLN A 186 -8.83 13.71 0.35
N ALA A 187 -8.79 12.89 -0.70
CA ALA A 187 -9.91 12.70 -1.62
C ALA A 187 -10.85 11.55 -1.22
N PHE A 188 -10.60 10.87 -0.08
CA PHE A 188 -11.37 9.73 0.40
C PHE A 188 -12.53 10.11 1.32
#